data_AF-Q8R4V2-F1
#
_entry.id   AF-Q8R4V2-F1
#
_cell.length_a   1.000
_cell.length_b   1.000
_cell.length_c   1.000
_cell.angle_alpha   90.00
_cell.angle_beta   90.00
_cell.angle_gamma   90.00
#
_symmetry.space_group_name_H-M   'P 1'
#
loop_
_entity.id
_entity.type
_entity.pdbx_description
1 polymer ?
#
loop_
_entity_poly.entity_id
_entity_poly.type
_entity_poly.pdbx_seq_one_letter_code
_entity_poly.pdbx_strand_id
1 'polypeptide(L)'
;MGNGMTKVLPGLYLGNFIDAKDPDQLGRNKITHIISIHESPQPLLQDITYLRISVSDTPEVPIKKHFKECVHFIHSCRLNGGNCLVHCFAGISRSTTIVIAYVMTVTGLGWQEVLEAIKASRPIANPNPGFRQQLEEFGWANSQKLRRQLEERFGEIPFRDEEDLRALLPLCRRCRQGSATSAASATTASSAAEGTLQRLVPRSPRDSHQPLPLLARVKQTFFCLPRCLSRKGGK
;
A
#
# COMPACT_ATOMS: atom_id res chain seq x y z
N MET A 1 14.65 -11.30 -7.80
CA MET A 1 13.99 -9.97 -7.62
C MET A 1 12.81 -9.93 -8.59
N GLY A 2 11.65 -9.39 -8.23
CA GLY A 2 10.39 -9.55 -9.01
C GLY A 2 10.40 -8.89 -10.39
N ASN A 3 9.38 -9.13 -11.21
CA ASN A 3 9.28 -8.67 -12.61
C ASN A 3 8.79 -7.22 -12.77
N GLY A 4 9.15 -6.32 -11.86
CA GLY A 4 8.64 -4.94 -11.78
C GLY A 4 8.00 -4.61 -10.42
N MET A 5 7.59 -3.34 -10.27
CA MET A 5 6.80 -2.92 -9.11
C MET A 5 5.38 -3.46 -9.18
N THR A 6 4.85 -3.89 -8.04
CA THR A 6 3.51 -4.45 -7.92
C THR A 6 2.57 -3.45 -7.26
N LYS A 7 1.41 -3.19 -7.86
CA LYS A 7 0.34 -2.40 -7.22
C LYS A 7 -0.29 -3.23 -6.10
N VAL A 8 -0.27 -2.71 -4.88
CA VAL A 8 -0.86 -3.37 -3.70
C VAL A 8 -2.24 -2.79 -3.39
N LEU A 9 -2.37 -1.46 -3.44
CA LEU A 9 -3.63 -0.73 -3.30
C LEU A 9 -3.63 0.44 -4.31
N PRO A 10 -4.78 1.08 -4.60
CA PRO A 10 -4.80 2.36 -5.29
C PRO A 10 -3.86 3.37 -4.61
N GLY A 11 -2.85 3.84 -5.33
CA GLY A 11 -1.83 4.77 -4.83
C GLY A 11 -0.68 4.14 -4.03
N LEU A 12 -0.58 2.81 -3.93
CA LEU A 12 0.49 2.13 -3.19
C LEU A 12 1.11 0.98 -3.99
N TYR A 13 2.44 1.04 -4.14
CA TYR A 13 3.24 0.09 -4.91
C TYR A 13 4.38 -0.48 -4.08
N LEU A 14 4.76 -1.73 -4.38
CA LEU A 14 5.86 -2.45 -3.75
C LEU A 14 6.87 -2.87 -4.81
N GLY A 15 8.15 -2.50 -4.63
CA GLY A 15 9.19 -2.76 -5.62
C GLY A 15 10.56 -3.08 -5.04
N ASN A 16 11.49 -3.35 -5.95
CA ASN A 16 12.91 -3.53 -5.72
C ASN A 16 13.70 -2.26 -6.13
N PHE A 17 15.03 -2.31 -6.01
CA PHE A 17 15.90 -1.19 -6.34
C PHE A 17 15.94 -0.80 -7.82
N ILE A 18 15.81 -1.78 -8.73
CA ILE A 18 15.72 -1.56 -10.18
C ILE A 18 14.42 -0.81 -10.49
N ASP A 19 13.30 -1.26 -9.93
CA ASP A 19 11.98 -0.64 -10.14
C ASP A 19 11.96 0.84 -9.72
N ALA A 20 12.67 1.17 -8.62
CA ALA A 20 12.77 2.54 -8.10
C ALA A 20 13.64 3.48 -8.95
N LYS A 21 14.38 2.95 -9.93
CA LYS A 21 15.23 3.71 -10.85
C LYS A 21 14.74 3.65 -12.30
N ASP A 22 13.66 2.92 -12.55
CA ASP A 22 13.11 2.71 -13.89
C ASP A 22 12.16 3.86 -14.25
N PRO A 23 12.56 4.82 -15.13
CA PRO A 23 11.74 5.98 -15.46
C PRO A 23 10.43 5.58 -16.16
N ASP A 24 10.42 4.47 -16.90
CA ASP A 24 9.22 4.02 -17.60
C ASP A 24 8.19 3.49 -16.62
N GLN A 25 8.61 2.68 -15.63
CA GLN A 25 7.70 2.21 -14.59
C GLN A 25 7.21 3.34 -13.68
N LEU A 26 8.10 4.26 -13.31
CA LEU A 26 7.75 5.42 -12.47
C LEU A 26 6.74 6.32 -13.18
N GLY A 27 6.96 6.63 -14.46
CA GLY A 27 6.05 7.43 -15.28
C GLY A 27 4.71 6.74 -15.52
N ARG A 28 4.74 5.46 -15.94
CA ARG A 28 3.53 4.65 -16.18
C ARG A 28 2.62 4.55 -14.95
N ASN A 29 3.23 4.38 -13.77
CA ASN A 29 2.51 4.30 -12.50
C ASN A 29 2.36 5.65 -11.80
N LYS A 30 2.73 6.76 -12.43
CA LYS A 30 2.63 8.14 -11.91
C LYS A 30 3.19 8.26 -10.48
N ILE A 31 4.32 7.64 -10.20
CA ILE A 31 4.95 7.65 -8.87
C ILE A 31 5.42 9.06 -8.54
N THR A 32 4.90 9.62 -7.44
CA THR A 32 5.28 10.95 -6.94
C THR A 32 6.00 10.88 -5.60
N HIS A 33 5.89 9.75 -4.90
CA HIS A 33 6.49 9.54 -3.58
C HIS A 33 7.23 8.21 -3.53
N ILE A 34 8.40 8.19 -2.91
CA ILE A 34 9.18 6.98 -2.71
C ILE A 34 9.60 6.84 -1.24
N ILE A 35 9.33 5.67 -0.65
CA ILE A 35 10.02 5.23 0.57
C ILE A 35 11.17 4.31 0.18
N SER A 36 12.40 4.75 0.44
CA SER A 36 13.63 4.01 0.15
C SER A 36 14.20 3.38 1.41
N ILE A 37 14.19 2.05 1.49
CA ILE A 37 14.60 1.29 2.68
C ILE A 37 15.85 0.47 2.36
N HIS A 38 17.03 1.06 2.56
CA HIS A 38 18.33 0.42 2.33
C HIS A 38 19.45 1.20 3.03
N GLU A 39 20.59 0.54 3.28
CA GLU A 39 21.68 1.10 4.10
C GLU A 39 22.38 2.32 3.47
N SER A 40 22.60 2.32 2.15
CA SER A 40 23.40 3.35 1.46
C SER A 40 22.54 4.43 0.81
N PRO A 41 22.81 5.74 0.95
CA PRO A 41 22.07 6.77 0.23
C PRO A 41 22.18 6.60 -1.29
N GLN A 42 21.09 6.85 -2.01
CA GLN A 42 21.00 6.72 -3.47
C GLN A 42 20.67 8.06 -4.11
N PRO A 43 21.18 8.39 -5.31
CA PRO A 43 20.77 9.61 -6.01
C PRO A 43 19.25 9.74 -6.10
N LEU A 44 18.74 10.95 -5.85
CA LEU A 44 17.32 11.23 -5.94
C LEU A 44 16.94 11.62 -7.35
N LEU A 45 15.83 11.09 -7.82
CA LEU A 45 15.19 11.56 -9.04
C LEU A 45 14.48 12.89 -8.77
N GLN A 46 14.44 13.76 -9.78
CA GLN A 46 13.67 15.00 -9.74
C GLN A 46 12.17 14.70 -9.61
N ASP A 47 11.40 15.66 -9.09
CA ASP A 47 9.93 15.61 -8.97
C ASP A 47 9.34 14.45 -8.15
N ILE A 48 10.17 13.73 -7.40
CA ILE A 48 9.76 12.70 -6.45
C ILE A 48 10.06 13.14 -5.02
N THR A 49 9.08 13.00 -4.14
CA THR A 49 9.25 13.22 -2.69
C THR A 49 9.74 11.93 -2.04
N TYR A 50 10.82 12.00 -1.26
CA TYR A 50 11.44 10.80 -0.65
C TYR A 50 11.31 10.78 0.87
N LEU A 51 11.07 9.58 1.41
CA LEU A 51 11.38 9.21 2.78
C LEU A 51 12.46 8.12 2.75
N ARG A 52 13.60 8.34 3.41
CA ARG A 52 14.72 7.40 3.43
C ARG A 52 14.87 6.76 4.80
N ILE A 53 15.00 5.44 4.81
CA ILE A 53 15.16 4.65 6.02
C ILE A 53 16.39 3.75 5.86
N SER A 54 17.45 4.05 6.62
CA SER A 54 18.70 3.28 6.58
C SER A 54 18.61 2.12 7.58
N VAL A 55 18.22 0.95 7.07
CA VAL A 55 18.11 -0.30 7.82
C VAL A 55 18.55 -1.50 6.98
N SER A 56 19.27 -2.44 7.62
CA SER A 56 19.61 -3.74 7.05
C SER A 56 18.42 -4.71 7.09
N ASP A 57 18.48 -5.78 6.30
CA ASP A 57 17.45 -6.82 6.25
C ASP A 57 17.77 -7.98 7.20
N THR A 58 17.99 -7.67 8.48
CA THR A 58 18.30 -8.68 9.50
C THR A 58 17.22 -8.72 10.58
N PRO A 59 16.95 -9.89 11.21
CA PRO A 59 15.89 -10.05 12.19
C PRO A 59 15.98 -9.12 13.40
N GLU A 60 17.20 -8.69 13.78
CA GLU A 60 17.50 -7.92 14.98
C GLU A 60 17.16 -6.44 14.82
N VAL A 61 17.01 -5.95 13.58
CA VAL A 61 16.75 -4.54 13.33
C VAL A 61 15.31 -4.18 13.75
N PRO A 62 15.12 -3.17 14.61
CA PRO A 62 13.79 -2.76 15.08
C PRO A 62 13.06 -1.91 14.03
N ILE A 63 12.73 -2.49 12.87
CA ILE A 63 12.02 -1.80 11.77
C ILE A 63 10.67 -1.21 12.21
N LYS A 64 10.02 -1.78 13.24
CA LYS A 64 8.76 -1.27 13.81
C LYS A 64 8.83 0.19 14.28
N LYS A 65 10.02 0.69 14.65
CA LYS A 65 10.21 2.10 15.04
C LYS A 65 9.85 3.08 13.92
N HIS A 66 9.92 2.62 12.66
CA HIS A 66 9.61 3.41 11.47
C HIS A 66 8.16 3.27 10.99
N PHE A 67 7.34 2.40 11.60
CA PHE A 67 5.97 2.17 11.13
C PHE A 67 5.15 3.46 11.13
N LYS A 68 5.19 4.24 12.22
CA LYS A 68 4.43 5.49 12.32
C LYS A 68 4.78 6.47 11.19
N GLU A 69 6.06 6.77 10.98
CA GLU A 69 6.47 7.74 9.96
C GLU A 69 6.16 7.25 8.54
N CYS A 70 6.38 5.97 8.23
CA CYS A 70 6.04 5.40 6.93
C CYS A 70 4.55 5.44 6.67
N VAL A 71 3.75 5.06 7.67
CA VAL A 71 2.30 5.02 7.56
C VAL A 71 1.76 6.42 7.30
N HIS A 72 2.20 7.44 8.04
CA HIS A 72 1.81 8.82 7.78
C HIS A 72 2.24 9.29 6.38
N PHE A 73 3.44 8.94 5.92
CA PHE A 73 3.94 9.34 4.60
C PHE A 73 3.11 8.74 3.47
N ILE A 74 2.84 7.43 3.52
CA ILE A 74 2.00 6.73 2.53
C ILE A 74 0.57 7.30 2.57
N HIS A 75 0.00 7.45 3.77
CA HIS A 75 -1.38 7.92 3.92
C HIS A 75 -1.56 9.34 3.37
N SER A 76 -0.65 10.25 3.70
CA SER A 76 -0.66 11.62 3.17
C SER A 76 -0.51 11.63 1.66
N CYS A 77 0.38 10.81 1.09
CA CYS A 77 0.55 10.70 -0.36
C CYS A 77 -0.76 10.31 -1.05
N ARG A 78 -1.39 9.23 -0.58
CA ARG A 78 -2.63 8.70 -1.18
C ARG A 78 -3.80 9.68 -1.08
N LEU A 79 -3.97 10.34 0.08
CA LEU A 79 -5.04 11.32 0.27
C LEU A 79 -4.92 12.52 -0.67
N ASN A 80 -3.70 12.90 -1.04
CA ASN A 80 -3.45 13.99 -1.99
C ASN A 80 -3.42 13.52 -3.45
N GLY A 81 -3.93 12.31 -3.75
CA GLY A 81 -3.99 11.76 -5.11
C GLY A 81 -2.63 11.34 -5.69
N GLY A 82 -1.59 11.23 -4.85
CA GLY A 82 -0.28 10.74 -5.26
C GLY A 82 -0.18 9.22 -5.25
N ASN A 83 0.87 8.71 -5.91
CA ASN A 83 1.21 7.29 -5.87
C ASN A 83 2.56 7.09 -5.18
N CYS A 84 2.57 6.23 -4.16
CA CYS A 84 3.74 5.93 -3.34
C CYS A 84 4.32 4.56 -3.71
N LEU A 85 5.62 4.54 -4.04
CA LEU A 85 6.40 3.31 -4.15
C LEU A 85 7.20 3.08 -2.87
N VAL A 86 7.01 1.92 -2.24
CA VAL A 86 7.83 1.45 -1.13
C VAL A 86 8.80 0.41 -1.69
N HIS A 87 10.10 0.67 -1.60
CA HIS A 87 11.11 -0.27 -2.10
C HIS A 87 12.22 -0.50 -1.09
N CYS A 88 12.86 -1.66 -1.23
CA CYS A 88 14.15 -1.95 -0.64
C CYS A 88 15.07 -2.47 -1.74
N PHE A 89 16.15 -3.18 -1.38
CA PHE A 89 17.04 -3.75 -2.38
C PHE A 89 16.33 -4.78 -3.28
N ALA A 90 15.78 -5.85 -2.70
CA ALA A 90 15.18 -6.96 -3.44
C ALA A 90 13.66 -6.87 -3.62
N GLY A 91 12.98 -6.00 -2.85
CA GLY A 91 11.52 -5.92 -2.80
C GLY A 91 10.87 -7.19 -2.22
N ILE A 92 11.49 -7.77 -1.19
CA ILE A 92 11.11 -9.05 -0.56
C ILE A 92 10.68 -8.87 0.90
N SER A 93 11.53 -8.27 1.74
CA SER A 93 11.35 -8.28 3.20
C SER A 93 11.14 -6.88 3.80
N ARG A 94 12.16 -6.02 3.82
CA ARG A 94 12.08 -4.64 4.38
C ARG A 94 10.87 -3.84 3.88
N SER A 95 10.73 -3.68 2.56
CA SER A 95 9.62 -2.91 1.97
C SER A 95 8.27 -3.59 2.14
N THR A 96 8.21 -4.92 2.02
CA THR A 96 7.00 -5.69 2.30
C THR A 96 6.51 -5.48 3.72
N THR A 97 7.41 -5.44 4.70
CA THR A 97 7.08 -5.23 6.12
C THR A 97 6.40 -3.87 6.34
N ILE A 98 6.93 -2.80 5.75
CA ILE A 98 6.33 -1.46 5.83
C ILE A 98 4.95 -1.41 5.16
N VAL A 99 4.82 -2.03 3.98
CA VAL A 99 3.53 -2.11 3.28
C VAL A 99 2.50 -2.87 4.11
N ILE A 100 2.88 -4.00 4.72
CA ILE A 100 1.97 -4.76 5.59
C ILE A 100 1.53 -3.90 6.78
N ALA A 101 2.46 -3.24 7.48
CA ALA A 101 2.11 -2.38 8.62
C ALA A 101 1.12 -1.26 8.22
N TYR A 102 1.29 -0.68 7.02
CA TYR A 102 0.33 0.28 6.47
C TYR A 102 -1.05 -0.34 6.23
N VAL A 103 -1.11 -1.46 5.51
CA VAL A 103 -2.38 -2.13 5.18
C VAL A 103 -3.11 -2.59 6.44
N MET A 104 -2.41 -3.15 7.43
CA MET A 104 -2.97 -3.49 8.74
C MET A 104 -3.61 -2.26 9.42
N THR A 105 -2.98 -1.09 9.31
CA THR A 105 -3.50 0.14 9.92
C THR A 105 -4.80 0.61 9.27
N VAL A 106 -4.88 0.58 7.93
CA VAL A 106 -6.05 1.11 7.20
C VAL A 106 -7.20 0.10 7.06
N THR A 107 -6.93 -1.20 7.20
CA THR A 107 -7.96 -2.26 7.10
C THR A 107 -8.33 -2.90 8.44
N GLY A 108 -7.42 -2.89 9.42
CA GLY A 108 -7.54 -3.68 10.64
C GLY A 108 -7.15 -5.16 10.49
N LEU A 109 -6.88 -5.66 9.29
CA LEU A 109 -6.57 -7.09 9.10
C LEU A 109 -5.26 -7.52 9.79
N GLY A 110 -5.15 -8.81 10.09
CA GLY A 110 -3.93 -9.42 10.63
C GLY A 110 -2.80 -9.47 9.60
N TRP A 111 -1.55 -9.45 10.05
CA TRP A 111 -0.40 -9.38 9.13
C TRP A 111 -0.29 -10.61 8.22
N GLN A 112 -0.73 -11.78 8.67
CA GLN A 112 -0.74 -13.01 7.89
C GLN A 112 -1.68 -12.91 6.69
N GLU A 113 -2.92 -12.43 6.91
CA GLU A 113 -3.93 -12.24 5.86
C GLU A 113 -3.47 -11.19 4.84
N VAL A 114 -2.91 -10.09 5.34
CA VAL A 114 -2.33 -9.04 4.48
C VAL A 114 -1.16 -9.58 3.65
N LEU A 115 -0.26 -10.35 4.25
CA LEU A 115 0.87 -10.96 3.53
C LEU A 115 0.38 -11.96 2.48
N GLU A 116 -0.64 -12.75 2.77
CA GLU A 116 -1.25 -13.68 1.82
C GLU A 116 -1.83 -12.95 0.60
N ALA A 117 -2.58 -11.87 0.83
CA ALA A 117 -3.11 -11.04 -0.26
C ALA A 117 -2.00 -10.38 -1.10
N ILE A 118 -0.94 -9.86 -0.47
CA ILE A 118 0.21 -9.31 -1.19
C ILE A 118 0.91 -10.40 -2.01
N LYS A 119 1.05 -11.62 -1.46
CA LYS A 119 1.68 -12.74 -2.17
C LYS A 119 0.93 -13.17 -3.42
N ALA A 120 -0.39 -12.96 -3.48
CA ALA A 120 -1.18 -13.25 -4.68
C ALA A 120 -0.74 -12.42 -5.90
N SER A 121 -0.27 -11.19 -5.69
CA SER A 121 0.25 -10.29 -6.75
C SER A 121 1.78 -10.22 -6.80
N ARG A 122 2.47 -10.49 -5.68
CA ARG A 122 3.93 -10.51 -5.57
C ARG A 122 4.40 -11.75 -4.79
N PRO A 123 4.52 -12.93 -5.43
CA PRO A 123 4.83 -14.21 -4.74
C PRO A 123 6.14 -14.22 -3.93
N ILE A 124 7.09 -13.35 -4.30
CA ILE A 124 8.38 -13.21 -3.60
C ILE A 124 8.29 -12.43 -2.28
N ALA A 125 7.13 -11.85 -1.94
CA ALA A 125 6.94 -11.09 -0.71
C ALA A 125 7.14 -12.01 0.50
N ASN A 126 8.17 -11.73 1.30
CA ASN A 126 8.58 -12.59 2.39
C ASN A 126 9.41 -11.83 3.44
N PRO A 127 8.78 -11.13 4.40
CA PRO A 127 9.48 -10.57 5.55
C PRO A 127 10.34 -11.61 6.27
N ASN A 128 11.53 -11.21 6.69
CA ASN A 128 12.39 -12.06 7.52
C ASN A 128 11.70 -12.40 8.86
N PRO A 129 12.12 -13.46 9.58
CA PRO A 129 11.45 -13.90 10.80
C PRO A 129 11.31 -12.82 11.88
N GLY A 130 12.34 -12.00 12.11
CA GLY A 130 12.30 -10.92 13.11
C GLY A 130 11.32 -9.80 12.73
N PHE A 131 11.17 -9.52 11.44
CA PHE A 131 10.16 -8.56 10.97
C PHE A 131 8.74 -9.10 11.09
N ARG A 132 8.53 -10.41 10.91
CA ARG A 132 7.21 -11.03 11.18
C ARG A 132 6.86 -10.96 12.67
N GLN A 133 7.82 -11.22 13.56
CA GLN A 133 7.60 -11.04 15.00
C GLN A 133 7.24 -9.58 15.32
N GLN A 134 7.91 -8.61 14.70
CA GLN A 134 7.58 -7.19 14.88
C GLN A 134 6.20 -6.80 14.33
N LEU A 135 5.72 -7.46 13.27
CA LEU A 135 4.35 -7.30 12.77
C LEU A 135 3.30 -7.93 13.70
N GLU A 136 3.61 -9.09 14.27
CA GLU A 136 2.80 -9.74 15.31
C GLU A 136 2.68 -8.84 16.56
N GLU A 137 3.81 -8.29 17.04
CA GLU A 137 3.86 -7.35 18.16
C GLU A 137 3.14 -6.02 17.87
N PHE A 138 3.17 -5.56 16.61
CA PHE A 138 2.39 -4.40 16.20
C PHE A 138 0.90 -4.72 16.36
N GLY A 139 0.45 -5.87 15.83
CA GLY A 139 -0.84 -6.47 16.13
C GLY A 139 -2.05 -5.54 15.92
N TRP A 140 -3.22 -5.98 16.39
CA TRP A 140 -4.46 -5.21 16.27
C TRP A 140 -4.44 -3.92 17.12
N ALA A 141 -3.98 -3.99 18.37
CA ALA A 141 -4.08 -2.85 19.29
C ALA A 141 -3.24 -1.64 18.83
N ASN A 142 -1.99 -1.85 18.38
CA ASN A 142 -1.17 -0.73 17.91
C ASN A 142 -1.58 -0.27 16.51
N SER A 143 -2.04 -1.17 15.63
CA SER A 143 -2.57 -0.77 14.32
C SER A 143 -3.81 0.11 14.46
N GLN A 144 -4.76 -0.24 15.33
CA GLN A 144 -5.95 0.58 15.60
C GLN A 144 -5.61 1.91 16.28
N LYS A 145 -4.63 1.92 17.19
CA LYS A 145 -4.13 3.17 17.77
C LYS A 145 -3.56 4.09 16.69
N LEU A 146 -2.79 3.55 15.74
CA LEU A 146 -2.22 4.33 14.65
C LEU A 146 -3.30 4.77 13.64
N ARG A 147 -4.32 3.94 13.39
CA ARG A 147 -5.48 4.29 12.58
C ARG A 147 -6.20 5.52 13.14
N ARG A 148 -6.50 5.52 14.45
CA ARG A 148 -7.09 6.68 15.12
C ARG A 148 -6.22 7.93 14.99
N GLN A 149 -4.89 7.80 15.10
CA GLN A 149 -3.96 8.93 14.87
C GLN A 149 -3.98 9.45 13.42
N LEU A 150 -4.27 8.59 12.44
CA LEU A 150 -4.47 9.04 11.06
C LEU A 150 -5.78 9.82 10.94
N GLU A 151 -6.86 9.30 11.50
CA GLU A 151 -8.19 9.94 11.49
C GLU A 151 -8.17 11.30 12.21
N GLU A 152 -7.51 11.39 13.37
CA GLU A 152 -7.28 12.63 14.11
C GLU A 152 -6.48 13.67 13.29
N ARG A 153 -5.56 13.23 12.43
CA ARG A 153 -4.66 14.12 11.68
C ARG A 153 -5.19 14.52 10.30
N PHE A 154 -5.86 13.61 9.61
CA PHE A 154 -6.23 13.75 8.21
C PHE A 154 -7.75 13.74 7.97
N GLY A 155 -8.55 13.43 8.98
CA GLY A 155 -9.99 13.22 8.85
C GLY A 155 -10.34 11.79 8.44
N GLU A 156 -11.58 11.60 7.97
CA GLU A 156 -12.09 10.29 7.56
C GLU A 156 -11.26 9.68 6.41
N ILE A 157 -11.01 8.37 6.49
CA ILE A 157 -10.25 7.62 5.49
C ILE A 157 -11.19 7.24 4.33
N PRO A 158 -11.04 7.79 3.11
CA PRO A 158 -12.01 7.61 2.02
C PRO A 158 -11.79 6.33 1.20
N PHE A 159 -10.81 5.48 1.57
CA PHE A 159 -10.39 4.33 0.77
C PHE A 159 -11.15 3.05 1.14
N ARG A 160 -11.46 2.22 0.15
CA ARG A 160 -12.05 0.89 0.33
C ARG A 160 -10.96 -0.18 0.40
N ASP A 161 -9.95 0.07 1.22
CA ASP A 161 -8.68 -0.68 1.22
C ASP A 161 -8.87 -2.18 1.49
N GLU A 162 -9.86 -2.57 2.29
CA GLU A 162 -10.16 -3.97 2.57
C GLU A 162 -10.74 -4.70 1.35
N GLU A 163 -11.59 -4.04 0.57
CA GLU A 163 -12.14 -4.57 -0.69
C GLU A 163 -11.06 -4.66 -1.77
N ASP A 164 -10.26 -3.60 -1.91
CA ASP A 164 -9.14 -3.53 -2.85
C ASP A 164 -8.10 -4.62 -2.56
N LEU A 165 -7.80 -4.86 -1.27
CA LEU A 165 -6.87 -5.91 -0.86
C LEU A 165 -7.44 -7.31 -1.16
N ARG A 166 -8.72 -7.54 -0.86
CA ARG A 166 -9.38 -8.82 -1.16
C ARG A 166 -9.47 -9.09 -2.65
N ALA A 167 -9.57 -8.06 -3.48
CA ALA A 167 -9.55 -8.20 -4.94
C ALA A 167 -8.21 -8.73 -5.48
N LEU A 168 -7.12 -8.69 -4.70
CA LEU A 168 -5.86 -9.35 -5.05
C LEU A 168 -5.93 -10.87 -4.93
N LEU A 169 -6.79 -11.40 -4.06
CA LEU A 169 -6.93 -12.84 -3.85
C LEU A 169 -7.66 -13.45 -5.06
N PRO A 170 -7.21 -14.63 -5.54
CA PRO A 170 -7.88 -15.30 -6.65
C PRO A 170 -9.34 -15.59 -6.29
N LEU A 171 -10.26 -15.05 -7.10
CA LEU A 171 -11.69 -15.35 -7.01
C LEU A 171 -11.87 -16.87 -7.17
N CYS A 172 -12.41 -17.50 -6.14
CA CYS A 172 -12.89 -18.87 -6.10
C CYS A 172 -11.87 -20.04 -6.01
N ARG A 173 -11.68 -20.49 -4.77
CA ARG A 173 -12.06 -21.85 -4.34
C ARG A 173 -13.57 -21.99 -3.97
N ARG A 174 -14.41 -21.01 -4.36
CA ARG A 174 -15.85 -20.94 -4.07
C ARG A 174 -16.76 -21.61 -5.12
N CYS A 175 -16.18 -22.39 -6.05
CA CYS A 175 -16.96 -23.23 -7.00
C CYS A 175 -16.71 -24.75 -6.85
N ARG A 176 -16.26 -25.26 -5.70
CA ARG A 176 -16.12 -26.72 -5.46
C ARG A 176 -17.11 -27.33 -4.48
N GLN A 177 -18.11 -26.58 -4.02
CA GLN A 177 -19.19 -27.09 -3.17
C GLN A 177 -20.53 -26.55 -3.69
N GLY A 178 -21.01 -27.17 -4.75
CA GLY A 178 -22.30 -26.91 -5.39
C GLY A 178 -22.38 -27.72 -6.68
N SER A 179 -23.41 -28.57 -6.80
CA SER A 179 -23.65 -29.55 -7.87
C SER A 179 -22.97 -30.93 -7.70
N ALA A 180 -23.49 -31.73 -6.77
CA ALA A 180 -23.45 -33.19 -6.86
C ALA A 180 -24.58 -33.80 -6.01
N THR A 181 -25.84 -33.47 -6.29
CA THR A 181 -27.00 -34.22 -5.79
C THR A 181 -28.13 -34.18 -6.81
N SER A 182 -28.75 -35.34 -7.02
CA SER A 182 -29.96 -35.66 -7.79
C SER A 182 -29.87 -35.65 -9.32
N ALA A 183 -29.41 -36.79 -9.87
CA ALA A 183 -29.99 -37.33 -11.09
C ALA A 183 -30.91 -38.49 -10.69
N ALA A 184 -32.22 -38.26 -10.69
CA ALA A 184 -33.23 -39.30 -10.68
C ALA A 184 -34.56 -38.77 -11.24
N SER A 185 -34.88 -39.27 -12.44
CA SER A 185 -36.21 -39.69 -12.92
C SER A 185 -37.31 -38.68 -13.32
N ALA A 186 -37.82 -38.95 -14.54
CA ALA A 186 -39.12 -38.66 -15.16
C ALA A 186 -39.30 -37.29 -15.88
N THR A 187 -39.29 -37.18 -17.22
CA THR A 187 -40.38 -37.44 -18.23
C THR A 187 -41.73 -36.87 -17.78
N THR A 188 -42.47 -35.96 -18.46
CA THR A 188 -42.78 -35.84 -19.90
C THR A 188 -43.60 -34.53 -20.16
N ALA A 189 -43.56 -34.00 -21.40
CA ALA A 189 -44.58 -33.19 -22.13
C ALA A 189 -44.86 -31.71 -21.70
N SER A 190 -44.57 -30.71 -22.58
CA SER A 190 -45.49 -30.03 -23.55
C SER A 190 -46.42 -28.99 -22.88
N SER A 191 -46.69 -27.74 -23.30
CA SER A 191 -46.37 -26.88 -24.44
C SER A 191 -46.88 -25.45 -24.10
N ALA A 192 -46.22 -24.42 -24.66
CA ALA A 192 -46.70 -23.10 -25.12
C ALA A 192 -47.76 -22.28 -24.31
N ALA A 193 -47.40 -21.04 -23.94
CA ALA A 193 -48.11 -19.80 -24.35
C ALA A 193 -47.49 -18.54 -23.69
N GLU A 194 -47.71 -17.41 -24.36
CA GLU A 194 -47.02 -16.11 -24.29
C GLU A 194 -47.22 -15.29 -22.99
N GLY A 195 -46.27 -14.38 -22.73
CA GLY A 195 -46.35 -13.39 -21.65
C GLY A 195 -45.30 -12.28 -21.77
N THR A 196 -45.66 -11.21 -22.49
CA THR A 196 -44.94 -9.94 -22.67
C THR A 196 -44.60 -9.24 -21.35
N LEU A 197 -43.36 -8.80 -21.15
CA LEU A 197 -43.04 -7.65 -20.27
C LEU A 197 -41.79 -6.87 -20.74
N GLN A 198 -42.10 -5.64 -21.14
CA GLN A 198 -41.31 -4.39 -21.14
C GLN A 198 -40.32 -4.29 -19.95
N ARG A 199 -39.21 -3.54 -19.90
CA ARG A 199 -38.50 -2.57 -20.75
C ARG A 199 -37.28 -2.11 -19.90
N LEU A 200 -36.24 -1.59 -20.57
CA LEU A 200 -35.30 -0.53 -20.15
C LEU A 200 -33.80 -0.92 -20.09
N VAL A 201 -33.06 -0.33 -21.03
CA VAL A 201 -31.61 -0.10 -21.14
C VAL A 201 -31.49 1.39 -21.58
N PRO A 202 -30.34 2.09 -21.58
CA PRO A 202 -29.32 2.37 -20.57
C PRO A 202 -29.17 3.90 -20.32
N ARG A 203 -28.28 4.33 -19.41
CA ARG A 203 -27.68 5.70 -19.47
C ARG A 203 -26.20 5.68 -19.10
N SER A 204 -25.39 6.27 -19.98
CA SER A 204 -23.99 6.66 -19.80
C SER A 204 -23.91 8.19 -19.51
N PRO A 205 -22.73 8.83 -19.42
CA PRO A 205 -22.15 9.36 -18.18
C PRO A 205 -22.26 10.89 -18.09
N ARG A 206 -22.12 11.45 -16.87
CA ARG A 206 -21.99 12.91 -16.66
C ARG A 206 -20.56 13.26 -16.23
N ASP A 207 -19.87 13.98 -17.10
CA ASP A 207 -18.83 14.95 -16.74
C ASP A 207 -19.46 16.10 -15.95
N SER A 208 -18.76 16.62 -14.94
CA SER A 208 -18.46 18.07 -14.81
C SER A 208 -17.89 18.44 -13.44
N HIS A 209 -16.92 19.37 -13.48
CA HIS A 209 -16.41 20.27 -12.44
C HIS A 209 -15.28 19.79 -11.51
N GLN A 210 -14.05 20.06 -11.99
CA GLN A 210 -12.83 20.31 -11.22
C GLN A 210 -12.83 21.76 -10.67
N PRO A 211 -12.25 22.01 -9.49
CA PRO A 211 -11.30 23.12 -9.37
C PRO A 211 -9.92 22.66 -8.84
N LEU A 212 -8.91 23.44 -9.24
CA LEU A 212 -7.46 23.26 -9.14
C LEU A 212 -6.91 23.12 -7.69
N PRO A 213 -5.75 22.47 -7.50
CA PRO A 213 -5.15 22.29 -6.18
C PRO A 213 -4.31 23.51 -5.73
N LEU A 214 -4.49 23.91 -4.48
CA LEU A 214 -3.65 24.88 -3.78
C LEU A 214 -2.25 24.30 -3.55
N LEU A 215 -1.26 24.90 -4.21
CA LEU A 215 0.18 24.73 -3.98
C LEU A 215 0.53 25.05 -2.52
N ALA A 216 0.72 24.02 -1.68
CA ALA A 216 1.37 24.15 -0.38
C ALA A 216 2.76 23.52 -0.41
N ARG A 217 3.71 24.36 -0.80
CA ARG A 217 5.16 24.16 -0.81
C ARG A 217 5.66 24.06 0.64
N VAL A 218 5.82 22.85 1.20
CA VAL A 218 6.46 22.67 2.52
C VAL A 218 7.95 22.36 2.34
N LYS A 219 8.73 23.32 2.85
CA LYS A 219 10.18 23.44 2.79
C LYS A 219 10.90 22.33 3.59
N GLN A 220 12.08 21.98 3.10
CA GLN A 220 13.12 21.24 3.83
C GLN A 220 13.28 21.79 5.25
N THR A 221 13.01 20.97 6.25
CA THR A 221 13.48 21.21 7.62
C THR A 221 14.91 20.67 7.74
N PHE A 222 15.89 21.54 7.52
CA PHE A 222 17.24 21.37 8.04
C PHE A 222 17.20 21.56 9.56
N PHE A 223 17.60 20.54 10.33
CA PHE A 223 18.01 20.75 11.71
C PHE A 223 19.43 21.32 11.69
N CYS A 224 19.54 22.64 11.86
CA CYS A 224 20.78 23.33 12.18
C CYS A 224 21.25 22.95 13.59
N LEU A 225 22.46 22.38 13.67
CA LEU A 225 23.31 22.44 14.87
C LEU A 225 23.85 23.88 15.03
N PRO A 226 23.77 24.52 16.20
CA PRO A 226 24.50 25.75 16.46
C PRO A 226 25.92 25.42 16.97
N ARG A 227 26.94 25.69 16.14
CA ARG A 227 28.30 25.93 16.64
C ARG A 227 28.35 27.35 17.21
N CYS A 228 28.41 27.46 18.54
CA CYS A 228 28.72 28.71 19.22
C CYS A 228 30.22 29.01 19.10
N LEU A 229 30.55 30.09 18.39
CA LEU A 229 31.80 30.82 18.50
C LEU A 229 31.61 31.95 19.52
N SER A 230 32.46 32.02 20.55
CA SER A 230 32.83 33.30 21.16
C SER A 230 34.25 33.27 21.68
N ARG A 231 35.09 34.07 21.01
CA ARG A 231 36.37 34.63 21.46
C ARG A 231 36.19 35.34 22.81
N LYS A 232 37.21 35.28 23.68
CA LYS A 232 37.96 36.44 24.23
C LYS A 232 38.87 36.02 25.40
N GLY A 233 40.07 36.62 25.45
CA GLY A 233 40.78 36.90 26.70
C GLY A 233 41.97 35.99 27.00
N GLY A 234 43.17 36.55 26.90
CA GLY A 234 44.42 35.85 27.15
C GLY A 234 44.85 35.77 28.61
N LYS A 235 45.89 34.96 28.81
CA LYS A 235 47.09 35.21 29.61
C LYS A 235 48.23 34.49 28.91
#